data_AF-A0A660QYT6-F1
#
_entry.id   AF-A0A660QYT6-F1
#
_cell.length_a   1.000
_cell.length_b   1.000
_cell.length_c   1.000
_cell.angle_alpha   90.00
_cell.angle_beta   90.00
_cell.angle_gamma   90.00
#
_symmetry.space_group_name_H-M   'P 1'
#
loop_
_entity.id
_entity.type
_entity.pdbx_description
1 polymer ?
#
loop_
_entity_poly.entity_id
_entity_poly.type
_entity_poly.pdbx_seq_one_letter_code
_entity_poly.pdbx_strand_id
1 'polypeptide(L)'
;MEAASGVPYIRNSEHTFQLISTAGPGGTNTCTLVVDGFTIRSGIEYFISGSDNIRMGWVKTSSADIYYDDIYVKLKGIAYAEWTDEKGLAEGVNNARSDDPDTDGMNNLTEYALGGDPLLDDAASILPTFAIMDAGGGSNFMDYVYNRRLDAADRGLAYGLNVSTNLQSDWIYVGNAYETGSAGIDPSFESVSNSIPVSGVKGFVNLEITEE
;
A
#
# COMPACT_ATOMS: atom_id res chain seq x y z
N MET A 1 3.38 -36.40 -10.14
CA MET A 1 2.54 -35.21 -9.84
C MET A 1 2.95 -34.19 -10.88
N GLU A 2 2.24 -34.16 -12.01
CA GLU A 2 2.56 -33.26 -13.11
C GLU A 2 2.17 -31.84 -12.69
N ALA A 3 3.09 -30.89 -12.87
CA ALA A 3 2.88 -29.50 -12.50
C ALA A 3 1.79 -28.89 -13.38
N ALA A 4 0.82 -28.23 -12.75
CA ALA A 4 -0.34 -27.61 -13.39
C ALA A 4 -0.02 -26.36 -14.27
N SER A 5 1.24 -26.08 -14.59
CA SER A 5 1.64 -24.88 -15.35
C SER A 5 2.40 -25.15 -16.65
N GLY A 6 2.66 -26.41 -17.03
CA GLY A 6 3.48 -26.70 -18.21
C GLY A 6 4.95 -26.26 -18.09
N VAL A 7 5.36 -25.67 -16.97
CA VAL A 7 6.77 -25.51 -16.58
C VAL A 7 7.09 -26.68 -15.63
N PRO A 8 8.05 -27.56 -15.98
CA PRO A 8 8.47 -28.63 -15.09
C PRO A 8 9.07 -28.05 -13.81
N TYR A 9 8.71 -28.59 -12.65
CA TYR A 9 9.47 -28.35 -11.43
C TYR A 9 10.90 -28.83 -11.63
N ILE A 10 11.88 -27.92 -11.60
CA ILE A 10 13.30 -28.25 -11.74
C ILE A 10 13.92 -28.28 -10.34
N ARG A 11 14.14 -29.48 -9.81
CA ARG A 11 14.63 -29.69 -8.44
C ARG A 11 15.88 -28.88 -8.03
N ASN A 12 16.71 -28.49 -8.99
CA ASN A 12 17.97 -27.79 -8.73
C ASN A 12 17.92 -26.29 -9.07
N SER A 13 16.74 -25.72 -9.29
CA SER A 13 16.56 -24.27 -9.41
C SER A 13 16.14 -23.64 -8.09
N GLU A 14 16.28 -22.32 -8.03
CA GLU A 14 15.65 -21.51 -6.99
C GLU A 14 14.13 -21.55 -7.15
N HIS A 15 13.43 -21.52 -6.01
CA HIS A 15 11.98 -21.55 -5.94
C HIS A 15 11.50 -20.60 -4.85
N THR A 16 10.39 -19.92 -5.11
CA THR A 16 9.74 -19.05 -4.12
C THR A 16 8.66 -19.83 -3.39
N PHE A 17 8.73 -19.84 -2.05
CA PHE A 17 7.72 -20.46 -1.20
C PHE A 17 7.00 -19.37 -0.39
N GLN A 18 5.67 -19.39 -0.40
CA GLN A 18 4.85 -18.48 0.40
C GLN A 18 3.83 -19.25 1.22
N LEU A 19 3.67 -18.82 2.47
CA LEU A 19 2.58 -19.24 3.36
C LEU A 19 1.68 -18.05 3.61
N ILE A 20 0.51 -18.05 2.97
CA ILE A 20 -0.46 -16.95 3.08
C ILE A 20 -1.46 -17.32 4.16
N SER A 21 -1.36 -16.65 5.30
CA SER A 21 -2.33 -16.72 6.39
C SER A 21 -3.60 -15.94 6.02
N THR A 22 -4.76 -16.52 6.24
CA THR A 22 -6.07 -15.87 6.07
C THR A 22 -6.88 -16.06 7.35
N ALA A 23 -7.24 -14.95 7.98
CA ALA A 23 -8.11 -14.96 9.14
C ALA A 23 -9.51 -15.39 8.73
N GLY A 24 -10.13 -16.26 9.54
CA GLY A 24 -11.51 -16.67 9.38
C GLY A 24 -12.34 -16.34 10.62
N PRO A 25 -13.67 -16.28 10.50
CA PRO A 25 -14.55 -15.97 11.62
C PRO A 25 -14.39 -16.98 12.76
N GLY A 26 -14.37 -16.50 14.00
CA GLY A 26 -14.30 -17.37 15.18
C GLY A 26 -12.97 -18.10 15.38
N GLY A 27 -11.87 -17.60 14.79
CA GLY A 27 -10.53 -18.17 14.96
C GLY A 27 -10.21 -19.33 14.01
N THR A 28 -11.03 -19.56 12.98
CA THR A 28 -10.76 -20.55 11.93
C THR A 28 -9.76 -19.97 10.91
N ASN A 29 -8.51 -19.81 11.33
CA ASN A 29 -7.48 -19.33 10.43
C ASN A 29 -7.08 -20.45 9.46
N THR A 30 -6.86 -20.08 8.20
CA THR A 30 -6.40 -21.01 7.17
C THR A 30 -5.13 -20.50 6.55
N CYS A 31 -4.26 -21.40 6.08
CA CYS A 31 -3.10 -21.03 5.30
C CYS A 31 -3.15 -21.64 3.90
N THR A 32 -2.58 -20.89 2.95
CA THR A 32 -2.37 -21.33 1.57
C THR A 32 -0.86 -21.43 1.31
N LEU A 33 -0.43 -22.60 0.82
CA LEU A 33 0.92 -22.83 0.32
C LEU A 33 0.98 -22.50 -1.16
N VAL A 34 1.81 -21.53 -1.51
CA VAL A 34 2.10 -21.12 -2.88
C VAL A 34 3.57 -21.42 -3.19
N VAL A 35 3.84 -22.01 -4.34
CA VAL A 35 5.20 -22.28 -4.85
C VAL A 35 5.31 -21.70 -6.25
N ASP A 36 6.28 -20.82 -6.45
CA ASP A 36 6.52 -20.10 -7.71
C ASP A 36 5.24 -19.40 -8.25
N GLY A 37 4.44 -18.83 -7.34
CA GLY A 37 3.16 -18.19 -7.66
C GLY A 37 1.98 -19.14 -7.84
N PHE A 38 2.20 -20.46 -7.82
CA PHE A 38 1.13 -21.46 -7.97
C PHE A 38 0.64 -21.96 -6.61
N THR A 39 -0.67 -21.94 -6.41
CA THR A 39 -1.29 -22.55 -5.22
C THR A 39 -1.11 -24.07 -5.27
N ILE A 40 -0.33 -24.62 -4.34
CA ILE A 40 -0.13 -26.06 -4.18
C ILE A 40 -1.21 -26.64 -3.28
N ARG A 41 -1.58 -25.91 -2.23
CA ARG A 41 -2.63 -26.30 -1.29
C ARG A 41 -3.21 -25.07 -0.62
N SER A 42 -4.53 -25.03 -0.50
CA SER A 42 -5.26 -23.97 0.20
C SER A 42 -6.16 -24.57 1.29
N GLY A 43 -6.69 -23.72 2.17
CA GLY A 43 -7.62 -24.12 3.23
C GLY A 43 -7.00 -24.99 4.32
N ILE A 44 -5.68 -24.90 4.54
CA ILE A 44 -5.02 -25.64 5.62
C ILE A 44 -5.36 -24.94 6.92
N GLU A 45 -6.31 -25.48 7.68
CA GLU A 45 -6.65 -24.95 9.00
C GLU A 45 -5.44 -25.00 9.93
N TYR A 46 -5.21 -23.90 10.64
CA TYR A 46 -4.23 -23.85 11.70
C TYR A 46 -4.75 -22.99 12.85
N PHE A 47 -4.26 -23.28 14.04
CA PHE A 47 -4.53 -22.49 15.23
C PHE A 47 -3.18 -22.12 15.85
N ILE A 48 -3.05 -20.87 16.28
CA ILE A 48 -1.90 -20.43 17.07
C ILE A 48 -2.34 -20.54 18.53
N SER A 49 -2.01 -21.67 19.18
CA SER A 49 -2.24 -21.82 20.62
C SER A 49 -0.98 -21.40 21.39
N GLY A 50 -1.04 -20.26 22.08
CA GLY A 50 -0.11 -19.91 23.16
C GLY A 50 1.29 -19.45 22.73
N SER A 51 1.63 -18.24 23.21
CA SER A 51 2.86 -17.46 23.03
C SER A 51 2.97 -16.69 21.71
N ASP A 52 3.48 -15.46 21.79
CA ASP A 52 3.67 -14.50 20.69
C ASP A 52 4.76 -14.91 19.69
N ASN A 53 5.26 -16.15 19.78
CA ASN A 53 6.40 -16.64 19.01
C ASN A 53 6.00 -17.78 18.06
N ILE A 54 6.11 -17.52 16.76
CA ILE A 54 5.97 -18.54 15.71
C ILE A 54 7.37 -19.07 15.38
N ARG A 55 7.56 -20.40 15.41
CA ARG A 55 8.80 -21.05 14.99
C ARG A 55 8.60 -21.70 13.63
N MET A 56 9.39 -21.29 12.64
CA MET A 56 9.49 -21.96 11.34
C MET A 56 10.69 -22.90 11.35
N GLY A 57 10.44 -24.19 11.19
CA GLY A 57 11.48 -25.22 11.10
C GLY A 57 11.54 -25.80 9.69
N TRP A 58 12.75 -25.87 9.13
CA TRP A 58 12.99 -26.49 7.84
C TRP A 58 13.68 -27.83 8.03
N VAL A 59 13.11 -28.90 7.46
CA VAL A 59 13.67 -30.24 7.54
C VAL A 59 14.07 -30.69 6.15
N LYS A 60 15.36 -30.95 5.95
CA LYS A 60 15.86 -31.59 4.73
C LYS A 60 15.89 -33.10 4.89
N THR A 61 15.51 -33.82 3.84
CA THR A 61 15.61 -35.29 3.77
C THR A 61 16.78 -35.76 2.90
N SER A 62 17.49 -34.84 2.23
CA SER A 62 18.68 -35.13 1.41
C SER A 62 19.99 -34.77 2.10
N SER A 63 21.08 -35.41 1.67
CA SER A 63 22.45 -35.07 2.09
C SER A 63 22.97 -33.76 1.47
N ALA A 64 22.35 -33.27 0.40
CA ALA A 64 22.71 -31.98 -0.22
C ALA A 64 22.42 -30.80 0.70
N ASP A 65 23.18 -29.71 0.52
CA ASP A 65 22.92 -28.45 1.21
C ASP A 65 21.74 -27.71 0.58
N ILE A 66 21.03 -26.96 1.42
CA ILE A 66 19.91 -26.09 1.03
C ILE A 66 20.27 -24.70 1.52
N TYR A 67 20.21 -23.73 0.60
CA TYR A 67 20.37 -22.32 0.91
C TYR A 67 18.99 -21.69 0.91
N TYR A 68 18.76 -20.79 1.86
CA TYR A 68 17.58 -19.95 1.93
C TYR A 68 18.05 -18.52 1.74
N ASP A 69 17.35 -17.78 0.89
CA ASP A 69 17.51 -16.34 0.73
C ASP A 69 16.14 -15.66 0.92
N ASP A 70 16.14 -14.36 1.19
CA ASP A 70 14.94 -13.54 1.27
C ASP A 70 13.83 -14.07 2.21
N ILE A 71 14.20 -14.51 3.42
CA ILE A 71 13.21 -14.87 4.44
C ILE A 71 12.62 -13.58 5.03
N TYR A 72 11.33 -13.32 4.75
CA TYR A 72 10.58 -12.24 5.35
C TYR A 72 9.18 -12.68 5.80
N VAL A 73 8.63 -11.98 6.78
CA VAL A 73 7.21 -12.05 7.15
C VAL A 73 6.60 -10.72 6.76
N LYS A 74 5.61 -10.76 5.87
CA LYS A 74 4.84 -9.59 5.47
C LYS A 74 3.45 -9.68 6.08
N LEU A 75 3.07 -8.66 6.84
CA LEU A 75 1.68 -8.47 7.19
C LEU A 75 0.96 -8.07 5.90
N LYS A 76 -0.08 -8.81 5.53
CA LYS A 76 -0.99 -8.32 4.49
C LYS A 76 -1.61 -7.05 5.05
N GLY A 77 -1.53 -5.95 4.30
CA GLY A 77 -2.16 -4.70 4.69
C GLY A 77 -3.62 -4.93 5.05
N ILE A 78 -4.05 -4.34 6.17
CA ILE A 78 -5.43 -4.34 6.66
C ILE A 78 -6.35 -3.87 5.53
N ALA A 79 -7.23 -4.71 5.00
CA ALA A 79 -8.07 -4.28 3.87
C ALA A 79 -8.94 -3.08 4.28
N TYR A 80 -9.42 -2.27 3.33
CA TYR A 80 -10.25 -1.10 3.64
C TYR A 80 -11.38 -1.40 4.64
N ALA A 81 -12.08 -2.54 4.47
CA ALA A 81 -13.14 -2.97 5.40
C ALA A 81 -12.64 -3.21 6.83
N GLU A 82 -11.48 -3.84 6.99
CA GLU A 82 -10.88 -4.04 8.32
C GLU A 82 -10.41 -2.71 8.92
N TRP A 83 -9.91 -1.79 8.09
CA TRP A 83 -9.54 -0.44 8.52
C TRP A 83 -10.76 0.36 9.00
N THR A 84 -11.91 0.23 8.32
CA THR A 84 -13.14 0.88 8.78
C THR A 84 -13.59 0.36 10.15
N ASP A 85 -13.44 -0.95 10.40
CA ASP A 85 -13.75 -1.55 11.70
C ASP A 85 -12.78 -1.05 12.80
N GLU A 86 -11.48 -0.97 12.49
CA GLU A 86 -10.46 -0.47 13.42
C GLU A 86 -10.67 0.99 13.79
N LYS A 87 -11.09 1.82 12.82
CA LYS A 87 -11.44 3.23 13.05
C LYS A 87 -12.79 3.41 13.75
N GLY A 88 -13.56 2.34 13.93
CA GLY A 88 -14.86 2.38 14.59
C GLY A 88 -15.97 2.98 13.74
N LEU A 89 -15.83 2.95 12.41
CA LEU A 89 -16.90 3.33 11.49
C LEU A 89 -18.01 2.28 11.50
N ALA A 90 -19.24 2.73 11.37
CA ALA A 90 -20.41 1.86 11.38
C ALA A 90 -20.79 1.44 9.96
N GLU A 91 -20.89 0.13 9.74
CA GLU A 91 -21.26 -0.46 8.46
C GLU A 91 -22.59 0.09 7.93
N GLY A 92 -22.56 0.65 6.72
CA GLY A 92 -23.73 1.21 6.04
C GLY A 92 -24.21 2.56 6.59
N VAL A 93 -23.45 3.17 7.52
CA VAL A 93 -23.77 4.48 8.11
C VAL A 93 -22.79 5.54 7.66
N ASN A 94 -21.49 5.30 7.86
CA ASN A 94 -20.43 6.28 7.60
C ASN A 94 -19.11 5.61 7.17
N ASN A 95 -19.17 4.37 6.68
CA ASN A 95 -17.99 3.58 6.29
C ASN A 95 -17.80 3.49 4.77
N ALA A 96 -18.58 4.22 3.96
CA ALA A 96 -18.35 4.21 2.51
C ALA A 96 -17.10 5.04 2.18
N ARG A 97 -16.40 4.66 1.10
CA ARG A 97 -15.18 5.34 0.62
C ARG A 97 -15.36 6.84 0.38
N SER A 98 -16.55 7.23 -0.04
CA SER A 98 -16.92 8.61 -0.33
C SER A 98 -17.45 9.38 0.87
N ASP A 99 -17.69 8.72 2.00
CA ASP A 99 -18.17 9.39 3.20
C ASP A 99 -17.04 10.20 3.83
N ASP A 100 -17.42 11.30 4.47
CA ASP A 100 -16.57 12.24 5.19
C ASP A 100 -17.28 12.50 6.54
N PRO A 101 -17.06 11.63 7.55
CA PRO A 101 -17.86 11.62 8.76
C PRO A 101 -17.59 12.80 9.71
N ASP A 102 -16.37 13.34 9.70
CA ASP A 102 -15.95 14.49 10.51
C ASP A 102 -16.02 15.83 9.78
N THR A 103 -16.25 15.81 8.45
CA THR A 103 -16.48 16.96 7.58
C THR A 103 -15.27 17.86 7.37
N ASP A 104 -14.06 17.29 7.44
CA ASP A 104 -12.81 18.02 7.25
C ASP A 104 -12.38 18.14 5.76
N GLY A 105 -13.11 17.47 4.88
CA GLY A 105 -12.89 17.45 3.43
C GLY A 105 -12.06 16.27 2.94
N MET A 106 -11.60 15.38 3.82
CA MET A 106 -11.05 14.08 3.46
C MET A 106 -12.13 13.01 3.54
N ASN A 107 -12.45 12.39 2.40
CA ASN A 107 -13.29 11.20 2.44
C ASN A 107 -12.51 10.00 2.98
N ASN A 108 -13.23 8.95 3.39
CA ASN A 108 -12.63 7.76 3.97
C ASN A 108 -11.57 7.08 3.06
N LEU A 109 -11.66 7.17 1.73
CA LEU A 109 -10.62 6.65 0.84
C LEU A 109 -9.33 7.47 0.94
N THR A 110 -9.45 8.79 0.96
CA THR A 110 -8.32 9.71 1.17
C THR A 110 -7.70 9.48 2.54
N GLU A 111 -8.52 9.38 3.58
CA GLU A 111 -8.10 9.03 4.94
C GLU A 111 -7.30 7.73 4.99
N TYR A 112 -7.88 6.69 4.40
CA TYR A 112 -7.25 5.38 4.32
C TYR A 112 -5.92 5.45 3.58
N ALA A 113 -5.82 6.18 2.48
CA ALA A 113 -4.61 6.27 1.66
C ALA A 113 -3.51 7.14 2.28
N LEU A 114 -3.87 8.25 2.92
CA LEU A 114 -2.90 9.23 3.44
C LEU A 114 -2.58 9.05 4.93
N GLY A 115 -3.39 8.27 5.65
CA GLY A 115 -3.13 7.87 7.03
C GLY A 115 -3.73 8.76 8.11
N GLY A 116 -4.87 9.40 7.84
CA GLY A 116 -5.59 10.19 8.85
C GLY A 116 -6.60 9.37 9.66
N ASP A 117 -7.50 10.08 10.33
CA ASP A 117 -8.56 9.51 11.16
C ASP A 117 -9.95 10.02 10.72
N PRO A 118 -10.84 9.15 10.20
CA PRO A 118 -12.13 9.55 9.63
C PRO A 118 -13.15 10.08 10.66
N LEU A 119 -12.76 10.20 11.93
CA LEU A 119 -13.57 10.72 13.02
C LEU A 119 -12.92 11.95 13.70
N LEU A 120 -11.81 12.47 13.17
CA LEU A 120 -11.08 13.62 13.70
C LEU A 120 -10.70 14.56 12.55
N ASP A 121 -11.09 15.83 12.66
CA ASP A 121 -10.63 16.91 11.77
C ASP A 121 -9.10 17.07 11.85
N ASP A 122 -8.40 16.34 10.98
CA ASP A 122 -6.94 16.23 10.92
C ASP A 122 -6.37 16.48 9.52
N ALA A 123 -7.23 16.79 8.53
CA ALA A 123 -6.88 17.19 7.17
C ALA A 123 -5.71 18.16 7.07
N ALA A 124 -5.62 19.14 7.96
CA ALA A 124 -4.53 20.12 7.95
C ALA A 124 -3.13 19.50 8.17
N SER A 125 -3.05 18.32 8.79
CA SER A 125 -1.80 17.60 9.04
C SER A 125 -1.53 16.46 8.06
N ILE A 126 -2.58 15.96 7.39
CA ILE A 126 -2.52 14.76 6.54
C ILE A 126 -2.54 15.11 5.04
N LEU A 127 -3.30 16.13 4.65
CA LEU A 127 -3.38 16.53 3.24
C LEU A 127 -2.02 17.00 2.70
N PRO A 128 -1.81 16.87 1.38
CA PRO A 128 -0.58 17.30 0.77
C PRO A 128 -0.24 18.76 1.06
N THR A 129 1.03 19.01 1.33
CA THR A 129 1.56 20.37 1.54
C THR A 129 2.40 20.79 0.35
N PHE A 130 2.52 22.11 0.14
CA PHE A 130 3.36 22.64 -0.92
C PHE A 130 4.12 23.89 -0.51
N ALA A 131 5.27 24.09 -1.14
CA ALA A 131 6.08 25.30 -1.01
C ALA A 131 6.68 25.67 -2.37
N ILE A 132 6.80 26.98 -2.65
CA ILE A 132 7.53 27.45 -3.83
C ILE A 132 8.99 27.65 -3.46
N MET A 133 9.87 26.95 -4.18
CA MET A 133 11.32 27.07 -4.08
C MET A 133 11.86 27.89 -5.25
N ASP A 134 12.70 28.89 -4.93
CA ASP A 134 13.46 29.66 -5.92
C ASP A 134 14.75 28.89 -6.26
N ALA A 135 14.87 28.41 -7.49
CA ALA A 135 16.08 27.73 -7.97
C ALA A 135 17.12 28.71 -8.55
N GLY A 136 16.84 30.02 -8.49
CA GLY A 136 17.64 31.06 -9.10
C GLY A 136 17.42 31.17 -10.61
N GLY A 137 17.86 32.29 -11.19
CA GLY A 137 17.84 32.48 -12.65
C GLY A 137 16.44 32.56 -13.28
N GLY A 138 15.39 32.80 -12.49
CA GLY A 138 14.00 32.93 -12.96
C GLY A 138 13.25 31.61 -13.10
N SER A 139 13.80 30.51 -12.58
CA SER A 139 13.12 29.20 -12.51
C SER A 139 12.68 28.92 -11.08
N ASN A 140 11.38 28.72 -10.89
CA ASN A 140 10.82 28.28 -9.62
C ASN A 140 10.29 26.85 -9.76
N PHE A 141 10.34 26.10 -8.67
CA PHE A 141 9.69 24.80 -8.56
C PHE A 141 8.72 24.83 -7.39
N MET A 142 7.65 24.06 -7.50
CA MET A 142 6.79 23.76 -6.38
C MET A 142 7.21 22.41 -5.81
N ASP A 143 7.67 22.43 -4.56
CA ASP A 143 7.79 21.21 -3.78
C ASP A 143 6.39 20.82 -3.32
N TYR A 144 5.98 19.60 -3.62
CA TYR A 144 4.69 19.03 -3.26
C TYR A 144 4.90 17.72 -2.54
N VAL A 145 4.42 17.64 -1.30
CA VAL A 145 4.71 16.54 -0.38
C VAL A 145 3.41 15.91 0.08
N TYR A 146 3.28 14.59 -0.04
CA TYR A 146 2.11 13.84 0.41
C TYR A 146 2.52 12.53 1.10
N ASN A 147 1.63 11.99 1.94
CA ASN A 147 1.83 10.69 2.58
C ASN A 147 1.41 9.55 1.64
N ARG A 148 2.14 8.44 1.65
CA ARG A 148 1.84 7.25 0.86
C ARG A 148 2.00 6.00 1.71
N ARG A 149 1.06 5.06 1.62
CA ARG A 149 1.22 3.73 2.23
C ARG A 149 2.39 2.96 1.62
N LEU A 150 3.23 2.36 2.46
CA LEU A 150 4.33 1.48 2.02
C LEU A 150 3.84 0.19 1.35
N ASP A 151 2.64 -0.27 1.72
CA ASP A 151 1.97 -1.46 1.17
C ASP A 151 0.83 -1.09 0.18
N ALA A 152 0.89 0.10 -0.43
CA ALA A 152 -0.13 0.60 -1.37
C ALA A 152 -0.47 -0.41 -2.47
N ALA A 153 0.56 -0.99 -3.11
CA ALA A 153 0.36 -1.97 -4.19
C ALA A 153 -0.36 -3.25 -3.73
N ASP A 154 -0.10 -3.72 -2.50
CA ASP A 154 -0.79 -4.90 -1.97
C ASP A 154 -2.26 -4.62 -1.63
N ARG A 155 -2.60 -3.34 -1.43
CA ARG A 155 -3.95 -2.84 -1.17
C ARG A 155 -4.70 -2.44 -2.45
N GLY A 156 -4.07 -2.57 -3.62
CA GLY A 156 -4.65 -2.09 -4.88
C GLY A 156 -4.68 -0.57 -5.00
N LEU A 157 -3.95 0.17 -4.16
CA LEU A 157 -3.89 1.62 -4.21
C LEU A 157 -2.80 2.10 -5.17
N ALA A 158 -3.11 3.11 -5.96
CA ALA A 158 -2.15 3.86 -6.77
C ALA A 158 -2.25 5.36 -6.49
N TYR A 159 -1.11 6.04 -6.65
CA TYR A 159 -0.93 7.47 -6.40
C TYR A 159 -0.34 8.10 -7.66
N GLY A 160 -0.90 9.23 -8.07
CA GLY A 160 -0.38 9.97 -9.20
C GLY A 160 -0.79 11.43 -9.15
N LEU A 161 0.01 12.29 -9.78
CA LEU A 161 -0.30 13.71 -9.85
C LEU A 161 -1.06 14.02 -11.13
N ASN A 162 -2.04 14.90 -10.99
CA ASN A 162 -2.68 15.62 -12.07
C ASN A 162 -2.22 17.08 -12.03
N VAL A 163 -1.91 17.65 -13.19
CA VAL A 163 -1.50 19.06 -13.29
C VAL A 163 -2.37 19.84 -14.27
N SER A 164 -2.58 21.12 -13.97
CA SER A 164 -3.33 22.05 -14.82
C SER A 164 -2.73 23.46 -14.73
N THR A 165 -2.99 24.29 -15.75
CA THR A 165 -2.52 25.69 -15.78
C THR A 165 -3.61 26.71 -15.47
N ASN A 166 -4.90 26.31 -15.45
CA ASN A 166 -6.00 27.27 -15.34
C ASN A 166 -7.29 26.77 -14.65
N LEU A 167 -7.30 25.56 -14.04
CA LEU A 167 -8.49 24.90 -13.44
C LEU A 167 -9.70 24.68 -14.37
N GLN A 168 -9.61 25.12 -15.63
CA GLN A 168 -10.71 25.11 -16.60
C GLN A 168 -10.46 24.15 -17.77
N SER A 169 -9.18 23.90 -18.08
CA SER A 169 -8.75 22.92 -19.07
C SER A 169 -8.62 21.53 -18.46
N ASP A 170 -8.53 20.52 -19.33
CA ASP A 170 -8.26 19.15 -18.93
C ASP A 170 -7.01 19.07 -18.04
N TRP A 171 -7.16 18.32 -16.95
CA TRP A 171 -6.06 17.94 -16.10
C TRP A 171 -5.21 16.89 -16.82
N ILE A 172 -3.90 17.03 -16.74
CA ILE A 172 -2.96 16.09 -17.33
C ILE A 172 -2.46 15.18 -16.22
N TYR A 173 -2.78 13.89 -16.33
CA TYR A 173 -2.21 12.87 -15.47
C TYR A 173 -0.73 12.67 -15.81
N VAL A 174 0.14 12.92 -14.84
CA VAL A 174 1.60 12.76 -14.95
C VAL A 174 2.13 11.63 -14.05
N GLY A 175 1.27 10.94 -13.30
CA GLY A 175 1.66 9.86 -12.40
C GLY A 175 2.71 10.33 -11.40
N ASN A 176 3.83 9.61 -11.32
CA ASN A 176 4.97 9.90 -10.44
C ASN A 176 6.13 10.62 -11.15
N ALA A 177 5.90 11.24 -12.32
CA ALA A 177 6.98 11.84 -13.12
C ALA A 177 7.76 12.95 -12.41
N TYR A 178 7.18 13.56 -11.37
CA TYR A 178 7.82 14.61 -10.57
C TYR A 178 8.35 14.13 -9.22
N GLU A 179 8.23 12.84 -8.88
CA GLU A 179 8.73 12.27 -7.62
C GLU A 179 10.27 12.39 -7.56
N THR A 180 10.80 13.00 -6.50
CA THR A 180 12.24 13.21 -6.30
C THR A 180 12.82 12.37 -5.16
N GLY A 181 11.96 11.83 -4.30
CA GLY A 181 12.35 10.89 -3.25
C GLY A 181 11.23 10.66 -2.25
N SER A 182 11.46 9.74 -1.32
CA SER A 182 10.58 9.49 -0.20
C SER A 182 11.35 9.24 1.10
N ALA A 183 10.66 9.37 2.23
CA ALA A 183 11.20 9.11 3.57
C ALA A 183 10.14 8.46 4.45
N GLY A 184 10.48 7.38 5.16
CA GLY A 184 9.55 6.73 6.08
C GLY A 184 9.08 7.68 7.18
N ILE A 185 7.77 7.70 7.43
CA ILE A 185 7.14 8.40 8.56
C ILE A 185 7.04 7.43 9.74
N ASP A 186 6.50 6.25 9.45
CA ASP A 186 6.28 5.16 10.40
C ASP A 186 6.32 3.80 9.65
N PRO A 187 6.06 2.65 10.30
CA PRO A 187 6.09 1.34 9.63
C PRO A 187 5.05 1.13 8.51
N SER A 188 4.05 2.00 8.39
CA SER A 188 2.95 1.90 7.42
C SER A 188 3.02 2.98 6.33
N PHE A 189 3.59 4.15 6.63
CA PHE A 189 3.58 5.30 5.73
C PHE A 189 4.97 5.87 5.46
N GLU A 190 5.13 6.44 4.27
CA GLU A 190 6.22 7.30 3.85
C GLU A 190 5.70 8.67 3.39
N SER A 191 6.57 9.66 3.47
CA SER A 191 6.39 10.98 2.87
C SER A 191 7.04 10.97 1.49
N VAL A 192 6.31 11.36 0.46
CA VAL A 192 6.76 11.42 -0.94
C VAL A 192 6.93 12.87 -1.36
N SER A 193 8.14 13.22 -1.77
CA SER A 193 8.50 14.55 -2.25
C SER A 193 8.46 14.61 -3.77
N ASN A 194 7.88 15.69 -4.31
CA ASN A 194 7.81 15.94 -5.74
C ASN A 194 8.30 17.34 -6.04
N SER A 195 9.02 17.53 -7.15
CA SER A 195 9.47 18.86 -7.61
C SER A 195 8.85 19.17 -8.97
N ILE A 196 7.89 20.10 -8.96
CA ILE A 196 7.06 20.41 -10.13
C ILE A 196 7.50 21.76 -10.72
N PRO A 197 7.94 21.81 -11.99
CA PRO A 197 8.37 23.06 -12.61
C PRO A 197 7.25 24.10 -12.70
N VAL A 198 7.53 25.34 -12.31
CA VAL A 198 6.62 26.47 -12.46
C VAL A 198 7.02 27.27 -13.71
N SER A 199 6.38 26.99 -14.84
CA SER A 199 6.72 27.59 -16.14
C SER A 199 5.76 28.69 -16.61
N GLY A 200 4.88 29.18 -15.73
CA GLY A 200 3.86 30.19 -16.06
C GLY A 200 3.43 31.03 -14.85
N VAL A 201 2.40 31.86 -15.05
CA VAL A 201 1.90 32.78 -14.01
C VAL A 201 1.08 32.03 -12.94
N LYS A 202 0.49 30.89 -13.31
CA LYS A 202 -0.35 30.05 -12.44
C LYS A 202 -0.16 28.57 -12.80
N GLY A 203 -0.30 27.70 -11.81
CA GLY A 203 -0.30 26.26 -11.97
C GLY A 203 -1.10 25.63 -10.83
N PHE A 204 -1.65 24.45 -11.09
CA PHE A 204 -2.47 23.69 -10.15
C PHE A 204 -2.02 22.24 -10.18
N VAL A 205 -2.00 21.62 -9.02
CA VAL A 205 -1.71 20.21 -8.83
C VAL A 205 -2.86 19.59 -8.04
N ASN A 206 -3.16 18.34 -8.35
CA ASN A 206 -4.05 17.51 -7.56
C ASN A 206 -3.39 16.14 -7.39
N LEU A 207 -3.39 15.61 -6.17
CA LEU A 207 -3.06 14.22 -5.94
C LEU A 207 -4.29 13.37 -6.29
N GLU A 208 -4.12 12.42 -7.19
CA GLU A 208 -5.10 11.40 -7.50
C GLU A 208 -4.72 10.10 -6.82
N ILE A 209 -5.69 9.56 -6.08
CA ILE A 209 -5.63 8.27 -5.42
C ILE A 209 -6.68 7.40 -6.08
N THR A 210 -6.26 6.25 -6.60
CA THR A 210 -7.16 5.25 -7.19
C THR A 210 -7.01 3.92 -6.47
N GLU A 211 -8.07 3.13 -6.48
CA GLU A 211 -8.10 1.76 -5.96
C GLU A 211 -8.63 0.82 -7.06
N GLU A 212 -7.96 -0.33 -7.26
CA GLU A 212 -8.36 -1.39 -8.22
C GLU A 212 -9.37 -2.40 -7.65
#